data_AF-A0A849Y2R2-F1
#
_entry.id   AF-A0A849Y2R2-F1
#
_cell.length_a   1.000
_cell.length_b   1.000
_cell.length_c   1.000
_cell.angle_alpha   90.00
_cell.angle_beta   90.00
_cell.angle_gamma   90.00
#
_symmetry.space_group_name_H-M   'P 1'
#
loop_
_entity.id
_entity.type
_entity.pdbx_description
1 polymer ?
#
loop_
_entity_poly.entity_id
_entity_poly.type
_entity_poly.pdbx_seq_one_letter_code
_entity_poly.pdbx_strand_id
1 'polypeptide(L)'
;APADAARALDSASGPALGIALGGGALAALTFAAWMARRRLLRGRETTQGMTWDCGYVAPTARMQYTASSFAAPLMAVFAPFLRFAPRRPRLEKLFPGPSEFHGGVSDLFRRRLFEPLFRRVDHIAGRVRGLQHGRTQIYVLYVALTALILLIWKLR
;
A
#
# COMPACT_ATOMS: atom_id res chain seq x y z
N ALA A 1 -37.31 -8.59 30.99
CA ALA A 1 -37.16 -9.42 29.77
C ALA A 1 -38.02 -8.96 28.57
N PRO A 2 -39.31 -8.55 28.67
CA PRO A 2 -39.99 -7.83 27.59
C PRO A 2 -40.00 -6.30 27.76
N ALA A 3 -40.00 -5.81 29.01
CA ALA A 3 -40.00 -4.37 29.31
C ALA A 3 -38.67 -3.66 28.94
N ASP A 4 -37.55 -4.39 28.99
CA ASP A 4 -36.22 -3.85 28.65
C ASP A 4 -36.06 -3.72 27.14
N ALA A 5 -36.64 -4.63 26.36
CA ALA A 5 -36.69 -4.56 24.90
C ALA A 5 -37.57 -3.40 24.41
N ALA A 6 -38.72 -3.16 25.06
CA ALA A 6 -39.60 -2.03 24.75
C ALA A 6 -38.93 -0.68 25.05
N ARG A 7 -38.23 -0.55 26.18
CA ARG A 7 -37.47 0.67 26.52
C ARG A 7 -36.29 0.90 25.58
N ALA A 8 -35.61 -0.16 25.15
CA ALA A 8 -34.54 -0.06 24.16
C ALA A 8 -35.05 0.45 22.80
N LEU A 9 -36.21 -0.04 22.35
CA LEU A 9 -36.86 0.42 21.11
C LEU A 9 -37.31 1.89 21.20
N ASP A 10 -37.86 2.33 22.34
CA ASP A 10 -38.23 3.73 22.57
C ASP A 10 -37.01 4.66 22.63
N SER A 11 -35.89 4.21 23.20
CA SER A 11 -34.66 5.00 23.25
C SER A 11 -33.95 5.11 21.88
N ALA A 12 -34.16 4.12 21.00
CA ALA A 12 -33.57 4.06 19.67
C ALA A 12 -34.42 4.75 18.58
N SER A 13 -35.72 4.91 18.80
CA SER A 13 -36.66 5.46 17.81
C SER A 13 -36.40 6.94 17.48
N GLY A 14 -36.02 7.74 18.48
CA GLY A 14 -35.65 9.16 18.33
C GLY A 14 -34.46 9.39 17.38
N PRO A 15 -33.26 8.84 17.66
CA PRO A 15 -32.11 8.99 16.77
C PRO A 15 -32.30 8.28 15.42
N ALA A 16 -33.01 7.15 15.37
CA ALA A 16 -33.32 6.48 14.10
C ALA A 16 -34.21 7.34 13.19
N LEU A 17 -35.20 8.03 13.75
CA LEU A 17 -36.03 8.98 13.00
C LEU A 17 -35.21 10.16 12.49
N GLY A 18 -34.28 10.69 13.29
CA GLY A 18 -33.37 11.76 12.87
C GLY A 18 -32.48 11.35 11.69
N ILE A 19 -31.93 10.13 11.72
CA ILE A 19 -31.13 9.57 10.62
C ILE A 19 -31.99 9.34 9.38
N ALA A 20 -33.21 8.82 9.54
CA ALA A 20 -34.13 8.57 8.42
C ALA A 20 -34.58 9.88 7.75
N LEU A 21 -34.92 10.90 8.54
CA LEU A 21 -35.28 12.23 8.02
C LEU A 21 -34.09 12.92 7.36
N GLY A 22 -32.90 12.86 7.98
CA GLY A 22 -31.68 13.41 7.40
C GLY A 22 -31.30 12.73 6.08
N GLY A 23 -31.35 11.39 6.03
CA GLY A 23 -31.14 10.61 4.82
C GLY A 23 -32.18 10.90 3.74
N GLY A 24 -33.46 11.01 4.12
CA GLY A 24 -34.54 11.39 3.22
C GLY A 24 -34.38 12.80 2.64
N ALA A 25 -33.98 13.77 3.47
CA ALA A 25 -33.70 15.13 3.03
C ALA A 25 -32.51 15.19 2.06
N LEU A 26 -31.42 14.48 2.34
CA LEU A 26 -30.27 14.35 1.43
C LEU A 26 -30.65 13.69 0.11
N ALA A 27 -31.44 12.61 0.15
CA ALA A 27 -31.95 11.95 -1.05
C ALA A 27 -32.85 12.88 -1.88
N ALA A 28 -33.74 13.63 -1.24
CA ALA A 28 -34.59 14.61 -1.92
C ALA A 28 -33.77 15.75 -2.54
N LEU A 29 -32.78 16.28 -1.82
CA LEU A 29 -31.88 17.34 -2.31
C LEU A 29 -31.06 16.88 -3.51
N THR A 30 -30.45 15.70 -3.42
CA THR A 30 -29.67 15.12 -4.54
C THR A 30 -30.55 14.84 -5.76
N PHE A 31 -31.77 14.35 -5.55
CA PHE A 31 -32.73 14.14 -6.63
C PHE A 31 -33.18 15.46 -7.27
N ALA A 32 -33.49 16.48 -6.46
CA ALA A 32 -33.83 17.82 -6.94
C ALA A 32 -32.66 18.44 -7.73
N ALA A 33 -31.43 18.35 -7.23
CA ALA A 33 -30.22 18.84 -7.91
C ALA A 33 -29.98 18.09 -9.23
N TRP A 34 -30.18 16.78 -9.27
CA TRP A 34 -30.08 15.98 -10.49
C TRP A 34 -31.13 16.38 -11.53
N MET A 35 -32.37 16.59 -11.10
CA MET A 35 -33.47 17.00 -11.98
C MET A 35 -33.25 18.43 -12.50
N ALA A 36 -32.81 19.35 -11.65
CA ALA A 36 -32.42 20.70 -12.02
C ALA A 36 -31.27 20.68 -13.04
N ARG A 37 -30.21 19.89 -12.78
CA ARG A 37 -29.10 19.71 -13.72
C ARG A 37 -29.58 19.18 -15.07
N ARG A 38 -30.46 18.16 -15.10
CA ARG A 38 -31.01 17.64 -16.36
C ARG A 38 -31.83 18.68 -17.11
N ARG A 39 -32.64 19.49 -16.41
CA ARG A 39 -33.44 20.56 -17.04
C ARG A 39 -32.56 21.69 -17.56
N LEU A 40 -31.57 22.13 -16.79
CA LEU A 40 -30.64 23.20 -17.17
C LEU A 40 -29.71 22.81 -18.32
N LEU A 41 -29.29 21.53 -18.38
CA LEU A 41 -28.37 21.04 -19.40
C LEU A 41 -29.06 20.42 -20.63
N ARG A 42 -30.40 20.40 -20.67
CA ARG A 42 -31.19 19.69 -21.70
C ARG A 42 -30.97 20.19 -23.13
N GLY A 43 -30.64 21.46 -23.29
CA GLY A 43 -30.34 22.09 -24.58
C GLY A 43 -28.88 22.53 -24.72
N ARG A 44 -27.99 22.08 -23.83
CA ARG A 44 -26.58 22.45 -23.90
C ARG A 44 -25.92 21.61 -24.98
N GLU A 45 -25.54 22.24 -26.09
CA GLU A 45 -24.67 21.62 -27.07
C GLU A 45 -23.31 21.34 -26.41
N THR A 46 -23.03 20.05 -26.19
CA THR A 46 -21.72 19.60 -25.72
C THR A 46 -20.83 19.34 -26.92
N THR A 47 -20.10 20.36 -27.35
CA THR A 47 -19.08 20.19 -28.37
C THR A 47 -17.83 19.56 -27.76
N GLN A 48 -17.38 18.45 -28.34
CA GLN A 48 -16.06 17.89 -28.04
C GLN A 48 -15.02 18.77 -28.75
N GLY A 49 -14.50 19.75 -28.03
CA GLY A 49 -13.42 20.59 -28.49
C GLY A 49 -12.07 20.05 -28.04
N MET A 50 -11.01 20.54 -28.67
CA MET A 50 -9.66 20.33 -28.17
C MET A 50 -9.57 20.87 -26.73
N THR A 51 -9.07 20.06 -25.80
CA THR A 51 -8.70 20.57 -24.47
C THR A 51 -7.57 21.58 -24.63
N TRP A 52 -7.34 22.44 -23.63
CA TRP A 52 -6.16 23.30 -23.60
C TRP A 52 -4.90 22.44 -23.69
N ASP A 53 -4.38 22.26 -24.90
CA ASP A 53 -3.31 21.30 -25.20
C ASP A 53 -1.92 21.95 -25.04
N CYS A 54 -1.82 22.99 -24.21
CA CYS A 54 -0.59 23.77 -24.02
C CYS A 54 0.06 24.26 -25.34
N GLY A 55 -0.74 24.42 -26.41
CA GLY A 55 -0.27 24.78 -27.75
C GLY A 55 0.14 23.60 -28.65
N TYR A 56 -0.11 22.35 -28.25
CA TYR A 56 0.02 21.18 -29.11
C TYR A 56 -1.23 21.00 -29.98
N VAL A 57 -1.06 20.40 -31.18
CA VAL A 57 -2.13 20.29 -32.21
C VAL A 57 -2.70 18.86 -32.29
N ALA A 58 -2.05 17.89 -31.64
CA ALA A 58 -2.42 16.47 -31.69
C ALA A 58 -2.00 15.76 -30.40
N PRO A 59 -2.82 15.81 -29.33
CA PRO A 59 -2.51 15.19 -28.07
C PRO A 59 -2.57 13.67 -28.22
N THR A 60 -1.64 12.97 -27.59
CA THR A 60 -1.68 11.50 -27.51
C THR A 60 -1.92 11.06 -26.08
N ALA A 61 -2.43 9.84 -25.88
CA ALA A 61 -2.63 9.28 -24.54
C ALA A 61 -1.33 9.26 -23.70
N ARG A 62 -0.14 9.28 -24.32
CA ARG A 62 1.16 9.35 -23.64
C ARG A 62 1.44 10.70 -22.96
N MET A 63 0.75 11.76 -23.34
CA MET A 63 0.90 13.09 -22.75
C MET A 63 0.07 13.27 -21.46
N GLN A 64 -0.76 12.28 -21.12
CA GLN A 64 -1.56 12.29 -19.90
C GLN A 64 -0.69 11.98 -18.67
N TYR A 65 -1.09 12.54 -17.52
CA TYR A 65 -0.51 12.18 -16.23
C TYR A 65 -0.70 10.69 -15.97
N THR A 66 0.41 9.99 -15.71
CA THR A 66 0.39 8.58 -15.34
C THR A 66 0.36 8.42 -13.83
N ALA A 67 0.16 7.18 -13.36
CA ALA A 67 0.26 6.84 -11.93
C ALA A 67 1.61 7.28 -11.33
N SER A 68 2.71 7.17 -12.09
CA SER A 68 4.04 7.61 -11.64
C SER A 68 4.11 9.13 -11.44
N SER A 69 3.45 9.91 -12.30
CA SER A 69 3.39 11.37 -12.16
C SER A 69 2.55 11.79 -10.95
N PHE A 70 1.46 11.07 -10.67
CA PHE A 70 0.64 11.29 -9.47
C PHE A 70 1.40 10.97 -8.18
N ALA A 71 2.17 9.87 -8.16
CA ALA A 71 2.95 9.46 -7.00
C ALA A 71 4.22 10.31 -6.79
N ALA A 72 4.69 11.06 -7.79
CA ALA A 72 5.96 11.76 -7.75
C ALA A 72 6.17 12.70 -6.54
N PRO A 73 5.18 13.53 -6.12
CA PRO A 73 5.35 14.39 -4.94
C PRO A 73 5.53 13.59 -3.66
N LEU A 74 4.74 12.51 -3.50
CA LEU A 74 4.82 11.62 -2.36
C LEU A 74 6.19 10.93 -2.30
N MET A 75 6.65 10.42 -3.45
CA MET A 75 7.97 9.80 -3.58
C MET A 75 9.11 10.77 -3.28
N ALA A 76 8.95 12.07 -3.57
CA ALA A 76 9.94 13.09 -3.24
C ALA A 76 10.04 13.33 -1.73
N VAL A 77 8.91 13.41 -1.03
CA VAL A 77 8.87 13.56 0.45
C VAL A 77 9.53 12.36 1.13
N PHE A 78 9.25 11.14 0.64
CA PHE A 78 9.80 9.91 1.20
C PHE A 78 11.11 9.45 0.54
N ALA A 79 11.74 10.28 -0.30
CA ALA A 79 12.96 9.93 -1.02
C ALA A 79 14.11 9.43 -0.10
N PRO A 80 14.34 10.00 1.11
CA PRO A 80 15.37 9.49 2.02
C PRO A 80 15.14 8.04 2.46
N PHE A 81 13.88 7.65 2.65
CA PHE A 81 13.49 6.31 3.11
C PHE A 81 13.38 5.30 1.97
N LEU A 82 12.96 5.76 0.79
CA LEU A 82 12.74 4.90 -0.38
C LEU A 82 13.99 4.74 -1.26
N ARG A 83 15.03 5.57 -1.05
CA ARG A 83 16.20 5.68 -1.94
C ARG A 83 15.76 5.76 -3.40
N PHE A 84 14.78 6.61 -3.67
CA PHE A 84 14.25 6.82 -5.01
C PHE A 84 15.31 7.50 -5.89
N ALA A 85 15.77 6.79 -6.92
CA ALA A 85 16.81 7.26 -7.84
C ALA A 85 16.27 7.25 -9.28
N PRO A 86 15.43 8.23 -9.67
CA PRO A 86 14.86 8.26 -11.01
C PRO A 86 15.95 8.56 -12.05
N ARG A 87 16.01 7.75 -13.11
CA ARG A 87 16.77 8.08 -14.32
C ARG A 87 15.88 8.91 -15.23
N ARG A 88 16.19 10.20 -15.29
CA ARG A 88 15.53 11.14 -16.18
C ARG A 88 16.36 11.28 -17.46
N PRO A 89 15.74 11.22 -18.64
CA PRO A 89 16.45 11.52 -19.87
C PRO A 89 16.88 12.99 -19.86
N ARG A 90 18.10 13.27 -20.31
CA ARG A 90 18.59 14.64 -20.48
C ARG A 90 18.09 15.15 -21.83
N LEU A 91 17.18 16.13 -21.81
CA LEU A 91 16.62 16.71 -23.03
C LEU A 91 17.39 18.01 -23.33
N GLU A 92 18.30 17.95 -24.30
CA GLU A 92 19.22 19.08 -24.61
C GLU A 92 18.76 19.91 -25.83
N LYS A 93 17.81 19.40 -26.62
CA LYS A 93 17.34 20.03 -27.87
C LYS A 93 15.85 20.33 -27.79
N LEU A 94 15.41 21.36 -28.51
CA LEU A 94 14.00 21.59 -28.79
C LEU A 94 13.50 20.45 -29.71
N PHE A 95 12.43 19.76 -29.32
CA PHE A 95 11.94 18.53 -29.94
C PHE A 95 12.97 17.37 -29.93
N PRO A 96 13.34 16.87 -28.74
CA PRO A 96 14.22 15.71 -28.63
C PRO A 96 13.55 14.48 -29.26
N GLY A 97 14.38 13.54 -29.72
CA GLY A 97 13.90 12.23 -30.19
C GLY A 97 13.25 11.41 -29.06
N PRO A 98 12.89 10.14 -29.34
CA PRO A 98 12.29 9.26 -28.34
C PRO A 98 13.14 9.21 -27.06
N SER A 99 12.50 9.46 -25.91
CA SER A 99 13.16 9.45 -24.62
C SER A 99 12.32 8.68 -23.61
N GLU A 100 13.00 7.99 -22.69
CA GLU A 100 12.36 7.09 -21.74
C GLU A 100 12.70 7.52 -20.31
N PHE A 101 11.68 7.52 -19.46
CA PHE A 101 11.83 7.74 -18.03
C PHE A 101 11.80 6.40 -17.30
N HIS A 102 12.81 6.16 -16.46
CA HIS A 102 12.89 4.96 -15.62
C HIS A 102 12.98 5.35 -14.15
N GLY A 103 11.92 5.06 -13.40
CA GLY A 103 11.87 5.22 -11.95
C GLY A 103 11.84 3.87 -11.25
N GLY A 104 12.84 3.59 -10.41
CA GLY A 104 12.91 2.38 -9.59
C GLY A 104 13.07 2.72 -8.11
N VAL A 105 12.40 1.97 -7.25
CA VAL A 105 12.57 2.02 -5.79
C VAL A 105 13.48 0.87 -5.40
N SER A 106 14.52 1.16 -4.61
CA SER A 106 15.38 0.11 -4.07
C SER A 106 14.72 -0.47 -2.81
N ASP A 107 14.50 -1.78 -2.79
CA ASP A 107 14.02 -2.48 -1.60
C ASP A 107 15.11 -2.50 -0.52
N LEU A 108 15.01 -1.53 0.38
CA LEU A 108 15.97 -1.24 1.44
C LEU A 108 15.97 -2.36 2.50
N PHE A 109 14.79 -2.84 2.88
CA PHE A 109 14.64 -3.90 3.87
C PHE A 109 15.15 -5.22 3.34
N ARG A 110 14.85 -5.56 2.09
CA ARG A 110 15.41 -6.77 1.46
C ARG A 110 16.92 -6.75 1.49
N ARG A 111 17.54 -5.70 0.95
CA ARG A 111 19.00 -5.63 0.82
C ARG A 111 19.75 -5.48 2.14
N ARG A 112 19.23 -4.70 3.09
CA ARG A 112 19.95 -4.38 4.34
C ARG A 112 19.57 -5.22 5.54
N LEU A 113 18.36 -5.79 5.57
CA LEU A 113 17.87 -6.56 6.71
C LEU A 113 17.72 -8.04 6.36
N PHE A 114 16.85 -8.35 5.40
CA PHE A 114 16.48 -9.75 5.12
C PHE A 114 17.63 -10.55 4.50
N GLU A 115 18.31 -9.99 3.51
CA GLU A 115 19.41 -10.69 2.84
C GLU A 115 20.59 -11.03 3.76
N PRO A 116 21.16 -10.10 4.54
CA PRO A 116 22.21 -10.48 5.49
C PRO A 116 21.69 -11.39 6.61
N LEU A 117 20.45 -11.24 7.05
CA LEU A 117 19.85 -12.12 8.05
C LEU A 117 19.77 -13.57 7.53
N PHE A 118 19.22 -13.77 6.33
CA PHE A 118 19.12 -15.10 5.75
C PHE A 118 20.47 -15.71 5.45
N ARG A 119 21.46 -14.92 4.99
CA ARG A 119 22.83 -15.42 4.82
C ARG A 119 23.45 -15.87 6.15
N ARG A 120 23.17 -15.18 7.25
CA ARG A 120 23.62 -15.60 8.59
C ARG A 120 22.92 -16.88 9.04
N VAL A 121 21.61 -16.96 8.86
CA VAL A 121 20.82 -18.16 9.21
C VAL A 121 21.32 -19.37 8.42
N ASP A 122 21.52 -19.22 7.12
CA ASP A 122 22.03 -20.28 6.24
C ASP A 122 23.44 -20.72 6.65
N HIS A 123 24.31 -19.77 7.00
CA HIS A 123 25.65 -20.08 7.50
C HIS A 123 25.64 -20.86 8.83
N ILE A 124 24.75 -20.48 9.76
CA ILE A 124 24.58 -21.17 11.04
C ILE A 124 23.99 -22.57 10.79
N ALA A 125 22.95 -22.67 9.97
CA ALA A 125 22.32 -23.93 9.61
C ALA A 125 23.30 -24.89 8.94
N GLY A 126 24.16 -24.39 8.04
CA GLY A 126 25.23 -25.17 7.43
C GLY A 126 26.22 -25.73 8.45
N ARG A 127 26.61 -24.95 9.46
CA ARG A 127 27.49 -25.44 10.55
C ARG A 127 26.81 -26.46 11.44
N VAL A 128 25.55 -26.23 11.82
CA VAL A 128 24.77 -27.18 12.63
C VAL A 128 24.57 -28.49 11.87
N ARG A 129 24.32 -28.42 10.56
CA ARG A 129 24.21 -29.59 9.69
C ARG A 129 25.50 -30.41 9.69
N GLY A 130 26.67 -29.76 9.67
CA GLY A 130 27.97 -30.42 9.78
C GLY A 130 28.19 -31.13 11.13
N LEU A 131 27.70 -30.56 12.23
CA LEU A 131 27.77 -31.18 13.57
C LEU A 131 26.92 -32.45 13.68
N GLN A 132 25.80 -32.53 12.95
CA GLN A 132 24.88 -33.65 13.04
C GLN A 132 25.23 -34.85 12.13
N HIS A 133 26.01 -34.67 11.06
CA HIS A 133 26.11 -35.63 9.94
C HIS A 133 27.44 -36.40 9.79
N GLY A 134 28.32 -36.46 10.80
CA GLY A 134 29.62 -37.14 10.61
C GLY A 134 30.12 -38.03 11.75
N ARG A 135 29.64 -37.84 12.98
CA ARG A 135 30.22 -38.51 14.16
C ARG A 135 29.16 -38.75 15.25
N THR A 136 28.63 -39.96 15.31
CA THR A 136 27.65 -40.40 16.32
C THR A 136 28.14 -40.17 17.76
N GLN A 137 29.45 -40.21 17.99
CA GLN A 137 30.05 -39.91 19.30
C GLN A 137 29.76 -38.49 19.79
N ILE A 138 29.70 -37.49 18.89
CA ILE A 138 29.37 -36.11 19.25
C ILE A 138 27.92 -36.00 19.70
N TYR A 139 27.02 -36.77 19.07
CA TYR A 139 25.61 -36.83 19.45
C TYR A 139 25.42 -37.32 20.88
N VAL A 140 26.01 -38.48 21.19
CA VAL A 140 25.91 -39.09 22.52
C VAL A 140 26.53 -38.19 23.58
N LEU A 141 27.67 -37.54 23.28
CA LEU A 141 28.33 -36.61 24.20
C LEU A 141 27.43 -35.44 24.58
N TYR A 142 26.78 -34.78 23.62
CA TYR A 142 25.94 -33.63 23.95
C TYR A 142 24.68 -34.06 24.70
N VAL A 143 24.06 -35.20 24.36
CA VAL A 143 22.88 -35.72 25.10
C VAL A 143 23.24 -36.00 26.56
N ALA A 144 24.39 -36.65 26.81
CA ALA A 144 24.87 -36.91 28.16
C ALA A 144 25.15 -35.61 28.95
N LEU A 145 25.79 -34.62 28.31
CA LEU A 145 26.04 -33.31 28.89
C LEU A 145 24.74 -32.57 29.23
N THR A 146 23.77 -32.54 28.31
CA THR A 146 22.47 -31.91 28.55
C THR A 146 21.74 -32.60 29.71
N ALA A 147 21.76 -33.94 29.77
CA ALA A 147 21.18 -34.69 30.89
C ALA A 147 21.85 -34.36 32.24
N LEU A 148 23.19 -34.29 32.26
CA LEU A 148 23.95 -33.93 33.46
C LEU A 148 23.62 -32.50 33.94
N ILE A 149 23.56 -31.54 33.01
CA ILE A 149 23.21 -30.14 33.31
C ILE A 149 21.80 -30.06 33.90
N LEU A 150 20.83 -30.72 33.28
CA LEU A 150 19.45 -30.75 33.75
C LEU A 150 19.34 -31.43 35.14
N LEU A 151 20.10 -32.50 35.36
CA LEU A 151 20.15 -33.19 36.65
C LEU A 151 20.70 -32.28 37.75
N ILE A 152 21.82 -31.58 37.49
CA ILE A 152 22.41 -30.63 38.43
C ILE A 152 21.45 -29.47 38.71
N TRP A 153 20.80 -28.94 37.67
CA TRP A 153 19.82 -27.86 37.83
C TRP A 153 18.62 -28.27 38.67
N LYS A 154 18.17 -29.53 38.57
CA LYS A 154 17.06 -30.08 39.37
C LYS A 154 17.47 -30.44 40.81
N LEU A 155 18.74 -30.82 41.02
CA LEU A 155 19.26 -31.14 42.36
C LEU A 155 19.61 -29.90 43.18
N ARG A 156 19.81 -28.76 42.51
CA ARG A 156 19.96 -27.45 43.13
C ARG A 156 18.59 -26.83 43.42
#